data_AF-A0A535MTI0-F1
#
_entry.id   AF-A0A535MTI0-F1
#
_cell.length_a   1.000
_cell.length_b   1.000
_cell.length_c   1.000
_cell.angle_alpha   90.00
_cell.angle_beta   90.00
_cell.angle_gamma   90.00
#
_symmetry.space_group_name_H-M   'P 1'
#
loop_
_entity.id
_entity.type
_entity.pdbx_description
1 polymer ?
#
loop_
_entity_poly.entity_id
_entity_poly.type
_entity_poly.pdbx_seq_one_letter_code
_entity_poly.pdbx_strand_id
1 'polypeptide(L)'
;VAAARKSFDRGTWRDLPPAERAKVLWKIGDMIEDRANEFAQLETLDNGMPINDALLFHAPIAAATFRYYAGWVTKLDGATQQVSLPGRYLSYTL
;
A
#
# COMPACT_ATOMS: atom_id res chain seq x y z
N VAL A 1 5.96 4.40 18.11
CA VAL A 1 5.75 2.92 18.06
C VAL A 1 4.43 2.49 18.71
N ALA A 2 4.11 2.91 19.93
CA ALA A 2 2.90 2.47 20.64
C ALA A 2 1.57 2.70 19.87
N ALA A 3 1.41 3.84 19.19
CA ALA A 3 0.21 4.13 18.41
C ALA A 3 0.02 3.16 17.23
N ALA A 4 1.09 2.85 16.48
CA ALA A 4 1.04 1.90 15.37
C ALA A 4 0.70 0.48 15.85
N ARG A 5 1.34 0.03 16.94
CA ARG A 5 1.04 -1.26 17.59
C ARG A 5 -0.42 -1.34 18.01
N LYS A 6 -0.93 -0.32 18.70
CA LYS A 6 -2.33 -0.24 19.12
C LYS A 6 -3.32 -0.31 17.95
N SER A 7 -3.03 0.38 16.84
CA SER A 7 -3.86 0.32 15.62
C SER A 7 -3.87 -1.08 15.00
N PHE A 8 -2.69 -1.70 14.92
CA PHE A 8 -2.54 -3.07 14.42
C PHE A 8 -3.29 -4.08 15.29
N ASP A 9 -3.11 -4.02 16.61
CA ASP A 9 -3.74 -4.96 17.54
C ASP A 9 -5.26 -4.78 17.62
N ARG A 10 -5.76 -3.55 17.39
CA ARG A 10 -7.20 -3.25 17.28
C ARG A 10 -7.86 -3.78 16.01
N GLY A 11 -7.07 -4.24 15.04
CA GLY A 11 -7.62 -4.79 13.81
C GLY A 11 -8.10 -3.78 12.78
N THR A 12 -8.16 -2.48 13.11
CA THR A 12 -8.83 -1.45 12.30
C THR A 12 -8.34 -1.40 10.85
N TRP A 13 -7.04 -1.62 10.63
CA TRP A 13 -6.47 -1.72 9.28
C TRP A 13 -6.23 -3.16 8.83
N ARG A 14 -5.68 -4.02 9.70
CA ARG A 14 -5.24 -5.36 9.30
C ARG A 14 -6.42 -6.29 8.97
N ASP A 15 -7.54 -6.15 9.69
CA ASP A 15 -8.75 -6.97 9.53
C ASP A 15 -9.72 -6.34 8.51
N LEU A 16 -9.38 -5.16 7.97
CA LEU A 16 -10.15 -4.54 6.90
C LEU A 16 -10.10 -5.45 5.65
N PRO A 17 -11.25 -5.72 4.98
CA PRO A 17 -11.27 -6.58 3.81
C PRO A 17 -10.27 -6.11 2.74
N PRO A 18 -9.57 -7.03 2.06
CA PRO A 18 -8.55 -6.66 1.06
C PRO A 18 -9.03 -5.66 0.01
N ALA A 19 -10.29 -5.79 -0.45
CA ALA A 19 -10.89 -4.86 -1.41
C ALA A 19 -11.07 -3.44 -0.84
N GLU A 20 -11.44 -3.30 0.44
CA GLU A 20 -11.58 -1.99 1.09
C GLU A 20 -10.21 -1.35 1.34
N ARG A 21 -9.20 -2.14 1.73
CA ARG A 21 -7.81 -1.64 1.80
C ARG A 21 -7.32 -1.14 0.43
N ALA A 22 -7.62 -1.88 -0.64
CA ALA A 22 -7.27 -1.46 -1.99
C ALA A 22 -7.90 -0.11 -2.35
N LYS A 23 -9.19 0.10 -2.04
CA LYS A 23 -9.87 1.40 -2.25
C LYS A 23 -9.18 2.55 -1.53
N VAL A 24 -8.74 2.34 -0.28
CA VAL A 24 -8.00 3.37 0.48
C VAL A 24 -6.68 3.70 -0.20
N LEU A 25 -5.90 2.69 -0.63
CA LEU A 25 -4.63 2.93 -1.33
C LEU A 25 -4.82 3.63 -2.68
N TRP A 26 -5.87 3.26 -3.43
CA TRP A 26 -6.25 3.97 -4.66
C TRP A 26 -6.54 5.45 -4.39
N LYS A 27 -7.37 5.74 -3.38
CA LYS A 27 -7.70 7.10 -2.98
C LYS A 27 -6.47 7.91 -2.56
N ILE A 28 -5.49 7.28 -1.90
CA ILE A 28 -4.22 7.95 -1.57
C ILE A 28 -3.49 8.39 -2.85
N GLY A 29 -3.44 7.52 -3.87
CA GLY A 29 -2.86 7.88 -5.17
C GLY A 29 -3.56 9.08 -5.81
N ASP A 30 -4.89 9.09 -5.81
CA ASP A 30 -5.69 10.22 -6.34
C ASP A 30 -5.39 11.51 -5.58
N MET A 31 -5.38 11.45 -4.24
CA MET A 31 -5.07 12.60 -3.39
C MET A 31 -3.62 13.10 -3.52
N ILE A 32 -2.69 12.28 -4.02
CA ILE A 32 -1.32 12.72 -4.32
C ILE A 32 -1.31 13.50 -5.64
N GLU A 33 -1.97 12.98 -6.68
CA GLU A 33 -2.06 13.65 -7.98
C GLU A 33 -2.80 14.98 -7.90
N ASP A 34 -3.92 15.02 -7.16
CA ASP A 34 -4.70 16.25 -6.94
C ASP A 34 -3.87 17.38 -6.32
N ARG A 35 -2.78 17.03 -5.61
CA ARG A 35 -1.87 17.96 -4.92
C ARG A 35 -0.46 17.93 -5.47
N ALA A 36 -0.25 17.43 -6.70
CA ALA A 36 1.09 17.25 -7.27
C ALA A 36 1.90 18.55 -7.28
N ASN A 37 1.26 19.69 -7.59
CA ASN A 37 1.93 21.00 -7.57
C ASN A 37 2.38 21.41 -6.16
N GLU A 38 1.55 21.19 -5.15
CA GLU A 38 1.88 21.49 -3.75
C GLU A 38 3.05 20.63 -3.28
N PHE A 39 3.00 19.32 -3.53
CA PHE A 39 4.09 18.42 -3.18
C PHE A 39 5.39 18.77 -3.89
N ALA A 40 5.34 19.13 -5.17
CA ALA A 40 6.53 19.52 -5.91
C ALA A 40 7.18 20.79 -5.35
N GLN A 41 6.38 21.79 -4.98
CA GLN A 41 6.87 23.01 -4.33
C GLN A 41 7.53 22.69 -2.99
N LEU A 42 6.90 21.85 -2.17
CA LEU A 42 7.44 21.45 -0.86
C LEU A 42 8.75 20.68 -1.01
N GLU A 43 8.84 19.73 -1.94
CA GLU A 43 10.07 18.98 -2.23
C GLU A 43 11.21 19.91 -2.64
N THR A 44 10.96 20.80 -3.60
CA THR A 44 11.96 21.80 -4.03
C THR A 44 12.41 22.70 -2.87
N LEU A 45 11.50 23.11 -1.98
CA LEU A 45 11.84 23.92 -0.82
C LEU A 45 12.65 23.16 0.23
N ASP A 46 12.34 21.89 0.45
CA ASP A 46 12.95 21.07 1.51
C ASP A 46 14.35 20.56 1.13
N ASN A 47 14.52 20.11 -0.11
CA ASN A 47 15.76 19.44 -0.55
C ASN A 47 16.52 20.18 -1.68
N GLY A 48 15.95 21.27 -2.22
CA GLY A 48 16.57 22.09 -3.26
C GLY A 48 16.48 21.51 -4.68
N MET A 49 15.72 20.44 -4.91
CA MET A 49 15.62 19.84 -6.24
C MET A 49 14.91 20.76 -7.25
N PRO A 50 15.22 20.67 -8.55
CA PRO A 50 14.51 21.42 -9.58
C PRO A 50 13.01 21.12 -9.57
N ILE A 51 12.17 22.16 -9.62
CA ILE A 51 10.71 22.03 -9.59
C ILE A 51 10.16 21.12 -10.69
N ASN A 52 10.79 21.10 -11.86
CA ASN A 52 10.40 20.23 -12.96
C ASN A 52 10.64 18.76 -12.64
N ASP A 53 11.73 18.42 -11.94
CA ASP A 53 12.01 17.05 -11.54
C ASP A 53 11.01 16.59 -10.48
N ALA A 54 10.70 17.46 -9.51
CA ALA A 54 9.69 17.19 -8.50
C ALA A 54 8.29 16.95 -9.11
N LEU A 55 7.90 17.75 -10.11
CA LEU A 55 6.62 17.62 -10.82
C LEU A 55 6.55 16.36 -11.69
N LEU A 56 7.62 16.05 -12.43
CA LEU A 56 7.62 14.96 -13.41
C LEU A 56 7.81 13.59 -12.76
N PHE A 57 8.51 13.52 -11.63
CA PHE A 57 8.89 12.25 -11.02
C PHE A 57 8.23 12.03 -9.67
N HIS A 58 8.36 12.94 -8.70
CA HIS A 58 8.06 12.60 -7.31
C HIS A 58 6.57 12.30 -7.07
N ALA A 59 5.68 13.27 -7.30
CA ALA A 59 4.25 13.07 -7.08
C ALA A 59 3.66 11.99 -8.01
N PRO A 60 3.97 11.96 -9.33
CA PRO A 60 3.45 10.92 -10.22
C PRO A 60 3.92 9.51 -9.85
N ILE A 61 5.21 9.31 -9.52
CA ILE A 61 5.75 8.00 -9.15
C ILE A 61 5.15 7.57 -7.80
N ALA A 62 5.02 8.47 -6.83
CA ALA A 62 4.40 8.16 -5.55
C ALA A 62 2.94 7.69 -5.73
N ALA A 63 2.14 8.43 -6.50
CA ALA A 63 0.75 8.06 -6.80
C ALA A 63 0.68 6.70 -7.52
N ALA A 64 1.50 6.50 -8.56
CA ALA A 64 1.56 5.24 -9.29
C ALA A 64 1.96 4.06 -8.38
N THR A 65 2.90 4.28 -7.44
CA THR A 65 3.33 3.28 -6.47
C THR A 65 2.17 2.83 -5.58
N PHE A 66 1.38 3.77 -5.05
CA PHE A 66 0.19 3.44 -4.26
C PHE A 66 -0.83 2.63 -5.07
N ARG A 67 -1.08 3.01 -6.32
CA ARG A 67 -2.01 2.30 -7.21
C ARG A 67 -1.53 0.91 -7.60
N TYR A 68 -0.23 0.74 -7.84
CA TYR A 68 0.39 -0.55 -8.09
C TYR A 68 0.15 -1.52 -6.93
N TYR A 69 0.47 -1.09 -5.70
CA TYR A 69 0.25 -1.92 -4.51
C TYR A 69 -1.22 -2.11 -4.18
N ALA A 70 -2.08 -1.12 -4.45
CA ALA A 70 -3.54 -1.27 -4.33
C ALA A 70 -4.06 -2.43 -5.18
N GLY A 71 -3.52 -2.59 -6.40
CA GLY A 71 -3.82 -3.72 -7.27
C GLY A 71 -3.38 -5.08 -6.69
N TRP A 72 -2.34 -5.13 -5.88
CA TRP A 72 -1.84 -6.38 -5.28
C TRP A 72 -2.60 -6.83 -4.05
N VAL A 73 -3.25 -5.92 -3.31
CA VAL A 73 -3.84 -6.24 -1.99
C VAL A 73 -4.83 -7.40 -2.03
N THR A 74 -5.58 -7.56 -3.12
CA THR A 74 -6.58 -8.63 -3.30
C THR A 74 -6.00 -9.91 -3.89
N LYS A 75 -4.70 -9.93 -4.22
CA LYS A 75 -4.00 -11.02 -4.92
C LYS A 75 -2.96 -11.70 -4.03
N LEU A 76 -2.91 -11.34 -2.75
CA LEU A 76 -2.09 -12.04 -1.76
C LEU A 76 -2.86 -13.29 -1.33
N ASP A 77 -2.37 -14.44 -1.74
CA ASP A 77 -2.96 -15.75 -1.43
C ASP A 77 -1.96 -16.66 -0.72
N GLY A 78 -2.52 -17.70 -0.10
CA GLY A 78 -1.76 -18.81 0.48
C GLY A 78 -1.96 -20.08 -0.34
N ALA A 79 -1.10 -21.07 -0.12
CA ALA A 79 -1.19 -22.36 -0.77
C ALA A 79 -1.72 -23.43 0.19
N THR A 80 -2.50 -24.39 -0.32
CA THR A 80 -2.84 -25.62 0.40
C THR A 80 -2.01 -26.77 -0.16
N GLN A 81 -1.25 -27.46 0.69
CA GLN A 81 -0.35 -28.54 0.26
C GLN A 81 -0.83 -29.91 0.75
N GLN A 82 -0.70 -30.91 -0.13
CA GLN A 82 -0.89 -32.31 0.24
C GLN A 82 0.34 -32.81 1.00
N VAL A 83 0.11 -33.38 2.18
CA VAL A 83 1.19 -33.98 2.98
C VAL A 83 1.28 -35.46 2.67
N SER A 84 2.51 -35.98 2.61
CA SER A 84 2.77 -37.39 2.27
C SER A 84 2.40 -38.39 3.37
N LEU A 85 1.90 -37.92 4.52
CA LEU A 85 1.52 -38.77 5.64
C LEU A 85 0.13 -39.39 5.41
N PRO A 86 -0.07 -40.68 5.70
CA PRO A 86 -1.39 -41.30 5.64
C PRO A 86 -2.33 -40.66 6.67
N GLY A 87 -3.52 -40.24 6.23
CA GLY A 87 -4.53 -39.58 7.05
C GLY A 87 -5.20 -38.39 6.34
N ARG A 88 -6.09 -37.67 7.05
CA ARG A 88 -6.70 -36.42 6.58
C ARG A 88 -6.03 -35.24 7.29
N TYR A 89 -5.19 -34.52 6.57
CA TYR A 89 -4.51 -33.32 7.07
C TYR A 89 -4.89 -32.11 6.21
N LEU A 90 -5.03 -30.95 6.85
CA LEU A 90 -5.16 -29.65 6.18
C LEU A 90 -3.90 -28.84 6.48
N SER A 91 -3.05 -28.66 5.49
CA SER A 91 -1.84 -27.83 5.55
C SER A 91 -2.02 -26.63 4.63
N TYR A 92 -1.87 -25.41 5.17
CA TYR A 92 -2.02 -24.16 4.41
C TYR A 92 -1.04 -23.08 4.87
N THR A 93 -0.74 -22.12 3.98
CA THR A 93 -0.08 -20.87 4.36
C THR A 93 -1.10 -19.74 4.51
N LEU A 94 -0.83 -18.82 5.43
CA LEU A 94 -1.59 -17.58 5.63
C LEU A 94 -1.05 -16.45 4.75
#